data_AF-A0A359KNE2-F1
#
_entry.id   AF-A0A359KNE2-F1
#
_cell.length_a   1.000
_cell.length_b   1.000
_cell.length_c   1.000
_cell.angle_alpha   90.00
_cell.angle_beta   90.00
_cell.angle_gamma   90.00
#
_symmetry.space_group_name_H-M   'P 1'
#
loop_
_entity.id
_entity.type
_entity.pdbx_description
1 polymer ?
#
loop_
_entity_poly.entity_id
_entity_poly.type
_entity_poly.pdbx_seq_one_letter_code
_entity_poly.pdbx_strand_id
1 'polypeptide(L)'
;MKIVTGGIAQETNTFQWEPTSLSDFTKGSSSIARGQEILDLDGTGGIYGGIVAEARRQGVELIPTTYGQAVPGGRVSREAFESLRDEILAGIRAAMPVDGVLLGIHGAMALEHSDDGEGPLITAVRELVGPDVPIVAPLDLHTNLSDEMMGEATAFVGYKEYPHIDMPETGRQAMQILIDTINGNVRPEMAYVRVPLIAPNQSMV
;
A
#
# COMPACT_ATOMS: atom_id res chain seq x y z
N MET A 1 10.12 18.48 3.26
CA MET A 1 8.99 17.74 2.67
C MET A 1 8.59 16.66 3.66
N LYS A 2 7.33 16.65 4.06
CA LYS A 2 6.75 15.74 5.05
C LYS A 2 5.81 14.77 4.35
N ILE A 3 6.20 13.51 4.26
CA ILE A 3 5.39 12.44 3.64
C ILE A 3 4.96 11.49 4.74
N VAL A 4 3.69 11.09 4.76
CA VAL A 4 3.19 10.08 5.69
C VAL A 4 3.08 8.71 5.01
N THR A 5 3.34 7.64 5.76
CA THR A 5 3.26 6.27 5.26
C THR A 5 2.53 5.33 6.22
N GLY A 6 1.87 4.33 5.64
CA GLY A 6 1.12 3.30 6.34
C GLY A 6 0.36 2.44 5.34
N GLY A 7 -0.37 1.44 5.79
CA GLY A 7 -1.23 0.65 4.91
C GLY A 7 -1.54 -0.75 5.39
N ILE A 8 -2.27 -1.48 4.55
CA ILE A 8 -2.65 -2.87 4.79
C ILE A 8 -2.27 -3.67 3.54
N ALA A 9 -1.43 -4.68 3.71
CA ALA A 9 -1.01 -5.56 2.63
C ALA A 9 -1.45 -7.00 2.93
N GLN A 10 -2.36 -7.52 2.13
CA GLN A 10 -2.82 -8.90 2.19
C GLN A 10 -3.30 -9.33 0.80
N GLU A 11 -3.06 -10.60 0.47
CA GLU A 11 -3.56 -11.22 -0.75
C GLU A 11 -4.71 -12.17 -0.41
N THR A 12 -5.89 -11.93 -1.00
CA THR A 12 -7.08 -12.72 -0.69
C THR A 12 -7.31 -13.87 -1.68
N ASN A 13 -7.42 -15.07 -1.14
CA ASN A 13 -8.11 -16.20 -1.77
C ASN A 13 -9.58 -16.21 -1.35
N THR A 14 -10.48 -15.82 -2.27
CA THR A 14 -11.92 -15.73 -2.01
C THR A 14 -12.62 -17.09 -1.85
N PHE A 15 -11.94 -18.21 -2.13
CA PHE A 15 -12.43 -19.57 -1.88
C PHE A 15 -12.07 -20.09 -0.48
N GLN A 16 -11.16 -19.41 0.24
CA GLN A 16 -10.87 -19.73 1.63
C GLN A 16 -12.03 -19.26 2.51
N TRP A 17 -12.65 -20.20 3.22
CA TRP A 17 -13.85 -19.94 4.01
C TRP A 17 -13.57 -19.23 5.34
N GLU A 18 -12.37 -19.41 5.92
CA GLU A 18 -11.95 -18.69 7.13
C GLU A 18 -11.50 -17.27 6.76
N PRO A 19 -12.14 -16.22 7.31
CA PRO A 19 -11.68 -14.85 7.12
C PRO A 19 -10.31 -14.61 7.76
N THR A 20 -9.51 -13.73 7.17
CA THR A 20 -8.30 -13.20 7.80
C THR A 20 -8.69 -12.20 8.88
N SER A 21 -8.54 -12.60 10.14
CA SER A 21 -8.85 -11.81 11.33
C SER A 21 -7.71 -10.86 11.70
N LEU A 22 -7.96 -9.93 12.62
CA LEU A 22 -6.90 -9.03 13.12
C LEU A 22 -5.75 -9.81 13.78
N SER A 23 -6.06 -10.95 14.41
CA SER A 23 -5.04 -11.82 15.01
C SER A 23 -4.09 -12.45 13.98
N ASP A 24 -4.51 -12.59 12.73
CA ASP A 24 -3.69 -13.22 11.68
C ASP A 24 -2.61 -12.27 11.14
N PHE A 25 -2.77 -10.96 11.35
CA PHE A 25 -1.74 -9.95 11.08
C PHE A 25 -0.55 -10.02 12.06
N THR A 26 -0.58 -10.87 13.09
CA THR A 26 0.53 -11.02 14.05
C THR A 26 1.08 -12.46 14.15
N LYS A 27 0.60 -13.37 13.28
CA LYS A 27 1.01 -14.78 13.27
C LYS A 27 2.07 -15.06 12.21
N GLY A 28 2.99 -15.97 12.51
CA GLY A 28 3.96 -16.46 11.53
C GLY A 28 4.85 -15.34 11.00
N SER A 29 4.85 -15.15 9.67
CA SER A 29 5.57 -14.07 8.98
C SER A 29 4.73 -12.81 8.75
N SER A 30 3.50 -12.75 9.29
CA SER A 30 2.69 -11.53 9.32
C SER A 30 3.18 -10.59 10.41
N SER A 31 2.94 -9.28 10.25
CA SER A 31 3.27 -8.29 11.27
C SER A 31 2.37 -7.06 11.21
N ILE A 32 2.23 -6.38 12.36
CA ILE A 32 1.73 -5.01 12.42
C ILE A 32 2.87 -4.16 12.95
N ALA A 33 3.50 -3.39 12.07
CA ALA A 33 4.54 -2.43 12.43
C ALA A 33 3.91 -1.06 12.71
N ARG A 34 4.25 -0.44 13.84
CA ARG A 34 3.74 0.88 14.25
C ARG A 34 4.87 1.88 14.44
N GLY A 35 4.66 3.09 13.92
CA GLY A 35 5.61 4.19 14.06
C GLY A 35 7.02 3.79 13.61
N GLN A 36 7.99 3.92 14.50
CA GLN A 36 9.40 3.63 14.20
C GLN A 36 9.62 2.21 13.64
N GLU A 37 8.80 1.22 14.02
CA GLU A 37 8.91 -0.15 13.52
C GLU A 37 8.77 -0.24 11.99
N ILE A 38 8.01 0.67 11.36
CA ILE A 38 7.91 0.74 9.89
C ILE A 38 9.24 1.21 9.28
N LEU A 39 9.91 2.17 9.92
CA LEU A 39 11.18 2.70 9.45
C LEU A 39 12.34 1.72 9.67
N ASP A 40 12.19 0.82 10.63
CA ASP A 40 13.15 -0.25 10.92
C ASP A 40 13.09 -1.40 9.89
N LEU A 41 12.10 -1.39 8.98
CA LEU A 41 12.05 -2.26 7.80
C LEU A 41 13.03 -1.84 6.70
N ASP A 42 13.82 -0.78 6.93
CA ASP A 42 14.94 -0.41 6.07
C ASP A 42 15.92 -1.57 5.86
N GLY A 43 16.45 -1.69 4.65
CA GLY A 43 17.36 -2.78 4.28
C GLY A 43 16.71 -4.18 4.16
N THR A 44 15.40 -4.31 4.39
CA THR A 44 14.67 -5.56 4.10
C THR A 44 14.39 -5.71 2.60
N GLY A 45 14.06 -6.92 2.16
CA GLY A 45 13.66 -7.20 0.77
C GLY A 45 12.24 -6.75 0.41
N GLY A 46 11.51 -6.08 1.32
CA GLY A 46 10.16 -5.58 1.06
C GLY A 46 10.13 -4.15 0.53
N ILE A 47 8.92 -3.63 0.25
CA ILE A 47 8.74 -2.27 -0.28
C ILE A 47 9.35 -1.19 0.63
N TYR A 48 9.28 -1.37 1.95
CA TYR A 48 9.80 -0.39 2.92
C TYR A 48 11.33 -0.31 2.93
N GLY A 49 12.03 -1.38 2.53
CA GLY A 49 13.48 -1.33 2.32
C GLY A 49 13.86 -0.29 1.26
N GLY A 50 13.05 -0.13 0.22
CA GLY A 50 13.22 0.89 -0.80
C GLY A 50 12.71 2.27 -0.41
N ILE A 51 11.51 2.32 0.18
CA ILE A 51 10.84 3.58 0.56
C ILE A 51 11.68 4.35 1.58
N VAL A 52 12.15 3.67 2.63
CA VAL A 52 12.92 4.32 3.72
C VAL A 52 14.29 4.75 3.23
N ALA A 53 14.97 3.91 2.45
CA ALA A 53 16.25 4.25 1.85
C ALA A 53 16.15 5.50 0.94
N GLU A 54 15.12 5.57 0.10
CA GLU A 54 14.89 6.71 -0.79
C GLU A 54 14.54 7.98 -0.02
N ALA A 55 13.66 7.89 0.98
CA ALA A 55 13.30 9.03 1.82
C ALA A 55 14.54 9.63 2.50
N ARG A 56 15.42 8.79 3.06
CA ARG A 56 16.69 9.24 3.65
C ARG A 56 17.61 9.86 2.61
N ARG A 57 17.74 9.25 1.44
CA ARG A 57 18.59 9.76 0.34
C ARG A 57 18.15 11.15 -0.12
N GLN A 58 16.85 11.42 -0.12
CA GLN A 58 16.25 12.68 -0.58
C GLN A 58 16.03 13.71 0.55
N GLY A 59 16.33 13.36 1.81
CA GLY A 59 16.07 14.23 2.96
C GLY A 59 14.58 14.47 3.24
N VAL A 60 13.73 13.50 2.91
CA VAL A 60 12.29 13.53 3.21
C VAL A 60 12.06 13.17 4.67
N GLU A 61 11.21 13.94 5.34
CA GLU A 61 10.67 13.59 6.65
C GLU A 61 9.54 12.57 6.46
N LEU A 62 9.88 11.28 6.53
CA LEU A 62 8.92 10.18 6.41
C LEU A 62 8.26 9.90 7.77
N ILE A 63 6.97 10.17 7.89
CA ILE A 63 6.18 9.97 9.11
C ILE A 63 5.48 8.61 9.05
N PRO A 64 5.89 7.62 9.85
CA PRO A 64 5.25 6.32 9.88
C PRO A 64 3.97 6.31 10.73
N THR A 65 2.95 5.60 10.28
CA THR A 65 1.69 5.36 11.01
C THR A 65 1.59 3.91 11.46
N THR A 66 0.73 3.11 10.84
CA THR A 66 0.61 1.67 11.03
C THR A 66 0.74 0.98 9.67
N TYR A 67 1.48 -0.13 9.63
CA TYR A 67 1.55 -1.01 8.47
C TYR A 67 1.23 -2.44 8.90
N GLY A 68 0.08 -2.95 8.47
CA GLY A 68 -0.34 -4.33 8.69
C GLY A 68 -0.06 -5.17 7.46
N GLN A 69 0.78 -6.19 7.58
CA GLN A 69 1.02 -7.16 6.53
C GLN A 69 0.61 -8.55 7.02
N ALA A 70 -0.24 -9.23 6.24
CA ALA A 70 -0.60 -10.61 6.48
C ALA A 70 -0.18 -11.51 5.31
N VAL A 71 0.15 -12.76 5.61
CA VAL A 71 0.31 -13.80 4.59
C VAL A 71 -1.00 -14.01 3.80
N PRO A 72 -0.94 -14.55 2.57
CA PRO A 72 -2.15 -14.82 1.79
C PRO A 72 -3.16 -15.67 2.56
N GLY A 73 -4.43 -15.28 2.49
CA GLY A 73 -5.48 -15.85 3.35
C GLY A 73 -6.88 -15.69 2.76
N GLY A 74 -7.90 -15.87 3.59
CA GLY A 74 -9.27 -15.57 3.17
C GLY A 74 -9.54 -14.07 3.09
N ARG A 75 -10.81 -13.72 2.89
CA ARG A 75 -11.25 -12.33 2.92
C ARG A 75 -10.90 -11.71 4.27
N VAL A 76 -10.39 -10.48 4.26
CA VAL A 76 -10.10 -9.75 5.49
C VAL A 76 -11.39 -9.41 6.21
N SER A 77 -11.44 -9.68 7.52
CA SER A 77 -12.64 -9.42 8.30
C SER A 77 -12.93 -7.93 8.39
N ARG A 78 -14.21 -7.56 8.50
CA ARG A 78 -14.59 -6.15 8.68
C ARG A 78 -13.83 -5.51 9.85
N GLU A 79 -13.80 -6.21 10.98
CA GLU A 79 -13.12 -5.76 12.20
C GLU A 79 -11.62 -5.51 11.96
N ALA A 80 -10.93 -6.43 11.29
CA ALA A 80 -9.50 -6.30 11.02
C ALA A 80 -9.21 -5.09 10.13
N PHE A 81 -9.96 -4.95 9.05
CA PHE A 81 -9.83 -3.82 8.13
C PHE A 81 -10.11 -2.49 8.82
N GLU A 82 -11.25 -2.36 9.50
CA GLU A 82 -11.65 -1.12 10.17
C GLU A 82 -10.67 -0.73 11.28
N SER A 83 -10.18 -1.71 12.07
CA SER A 83 -9.20 -1.45 13.12
C SER A 83 -7.88 -0.89 12.58
N LEU A 84 -7.32 -1.53 11.55
CA LEU A 84 -6.05 -1.10 10.94
C LEU A 84 -6.22 0.22 10.18
N ARG A 85 -7.31 0.38 9.41
CA ARG A 85 -7.65 1.62 8.72
C ARG A 85 -7.74 2.78 9.71
N ASP A 86 -8.46 2.60 10.81
CA ASP A 86 -8.67 3.67 11.78
C ASP A 86 -7.37 4.04 12.52
N GLU A 87 -6.49 3.07 12.81
CA GLU A 87 -5.14 3.36 13.31
C GLU A 87 -4.31 4.18 12.30
N ILE A 88 -4.32 3.79 11.02
CA ILE A 88 -3.62 4.51 9.94
C ILE A 88 -4.14 5.94 9.84
N LEU A 89 -5.45 6.13 9.76
CA LEU A 89 -6.09 7.45 9.64
C LEU A 89 -5.83 8.32 10.88
N ALA A 90 -5.79 7.74 12.07
CA ALA A 90 -5.42 8.46 13.29
C ALA A 90 -3.96 8.95 13.23
N GLY A 91 -3.05 8.11 12.75
CA GLY A 91 -1.65 8.47 12.53
C GLY A 91 -1.49 9.58 11.49
N ILE A 92 -2.19 9.49 10.35
CA ILE A 92 -2.19 10.51 9.30
C ILE A 92 -2.73 11.84 9.88
N ARG A 93 -3.85 11.79 10.61
CA ARG A 93 -4.45 12.97 11.23
C ARG A 93 -3.50 13.67 12.21
N ALA A 94 -2.76 12.91 13.00
CA ALA A 94 -1.76 13.45 13.92
C ALA A 94 -0.53 14.05 13.19
N ALA A 95 -0.23 13.58 11.98
CA ALA A 95 0.86 14.06 11.14
C ALA A 95 0.48 15.30 10.32
N MET A 96 -0.79 15.65 10.18
CA MET A 96 -1.23 16.79 9.35
C MET A 96 -0.64 18.15 9.83
N PRO A 97 -0.36 19.08 8.90
CA PRO A 97 -0.43 18.94 7.44
C PRO A 97 0.72 18.08 6.90
N VAL A 98 0.48 17.39 5.79
CA VAL A 98 1.49 16.58 5.05
C VAL A 98 1.53 17.00 3.59
N ASP A 99 2.68 16.81 2.95
CA ASP A 99 2.88 17.13 1.53
C ASP A 99 2.47 15.97 0.61
N GLY A 100 2.40 14.74 1.13
CA GLY A 100 2.05 13.55 0.35
C GLY A 100 1.83 12.31 1.22
N VAL A 101 1.20 11.30 0.63
CA VAL A 101 0.97 9.99 1.25
C VAL A 101 1.59 8.90 0.39
N LEU A 102 2.38 8.02 1.00
CA LEU A 102 2.81 6.77 0.40
C LEU A 102 2.11 5.61 1.10
N LEU A 103 1.26 4.87 0.39
CA LEU A 103 0.54 3.73 0.97
C LEU A 103 1.27 2.41 0.68
N GLY A 104 1.56 1.63 1.72
CA GLY A 104 2.02 0.26 1.60
C GLY A 104 0.82 -0.69 1.50
N ILE A 105 0.42 -1.03 0.28
CA ILE A 105 -0.72 -1.91 -0.01
C ILE A 105 -0.29 -3.03 -0.97
N HIS A 106 -1.07 -4.12 -1.01
CA HIS A 106 -0.82 -5.23 -1.94
C HIS A 106 -1.49 -4.98 -3.30
N GLY A 107 -2.77 -4.61 -3.27
CA GLY A 107 -3.63 -4.45 -4.44
C GLY A 107 -4.60 -5.63 -4.67
N ALA A 108 -4.56 -6.68 -3.84
CA ALA A 108 -5.39 -7.87 -4.00
C ALA A 108 -6.12 -8.27 -2.71
N MET A 109 -6.32 -7.30 -1.80
CA MET A 109 -7.10 -7.51 -0.60
C MET A 109 -8.58 -7.47 -0.94
N ALA A 110 -9.33 -8.46 -0.51
CA ALA A 110 -10.78 -8.44 -0.53
C ALA A 110 -11.30 -8.47 0.91
N LEU A 111 -12.42 -7.79 1.16
CA LEU A 111 -13.08 -7.75 2.45
C LEU A 111 -14.21 -8.77 2.50
N GLU A 112 -14.66 -9.14 3.70
CA GLU A 112 -15.86 -9.98 3.84
C GLU A 112 -17.10 -9.42 3.13
N HIS A 113 -17.15 -8.10 2.95
CA HIS A 113 -18.30 -7.36 2.43
C HIS A 113 -18.01 -6.60 1.13
N SER A 114 -16.80 -6.73 0.56
CA SER A 114 -16.37 -6.04 -0.65
C SER A 114 -15.32 -6.85 -1.38
N ASP A 115 -15.34 -6.84 -2.71
CA ASP A 115 -14.26 -7.44 -3.52
C ASP A 115 -13.05 -6.51 -3.67
N ASP A 116 -13.16 -5.28 -3.21
CA ASP A 116 -12.09 -4.28 -3.15
C ASP A 116 -11.81 -3.89 -1.70
N GLY A 117 -10.60 -4.13 -1.23
CA GLY A 117 -10.11 -3.71 0.08
C GLY A 117 -9.22 -2.47 0.04
N GLU A 118 -8.50 -2.24 -1.06
CA GLU A 118 -7.59 -1.11 -1.22
C GLU A 118 -8.34 0.19 -1.52
N GLY A 119 -9.35 0.17 -2.39
CA GLY A 119 -10.15 1.34 -2.76
C GLY A 119 -10.70 2.08 -1.54
N PRO A 120 -11.47 1.42 -0.65
CA PRO A 120 -12.01 2.07 0.55
C PRO A 120 -10.94 2.65 1.49
N LEU A 121 -9.74 2.05 1.54
CA LEU A 121 -8.63 2.60 2.32
C LEU A 121 -8.09 3.88 1.66
N ILE A 122 -7.86 3.87 0.34
CA ILE A 122 -7.37 5.03 -0.41
C ILE A 122 -8.39 6.18 -0.35
N THR A 123 -9.68 5.88 -0.53
CA THR A 123 -10.79 6.85 -0.40
C THR A 123 -10.78 7.52 0.97
N ALA A 124 -10.72 6.74 2.06
CA ALA A 124 -10.71 7.30 3.40
C ALA A 124 -9.47 8.18 3.68
N VAL A 125 -8.32 7.80 3.11
CA VAL A 125 -7.11 8.62 3.17
C VAL A 125 -7.30 9.91 2.38
N ARG A 126 -7.83 9.85 1.15
CA ARG A 126 -8.12 11.01 0.30
C ARG A 126 -9.05 12.00 0.99
N GLU A 127 -10.14 11.52 1.56
CA GLU A 127 -11.09 12.34 2.31
C GLU A 127 -10.42 13.09 3.47
N LEU A 128 -9.42 12.45 4.12
CA LEU A 128 -8.69 13.03 5.23
C LEU A 128 -7.64 14.06 4.79
N VAL A 129 -6.85 13.78 3.75
CA VAL A 129 -5.73 14.64 3.33
C VAL A 129 -6.14 15.72 2.34
N GLY A 130 -7.30 15.57 1.69
CA GLY A 130 -7.83 16.51 0.70
C GLY A 130 -7.39 16.17 -0.74
N PRO A 131 -7.97 16.84 -1.74
CA PRO A 131 -7.78 16.52 -3.16
C PRO A 131 -6.38 16.86 -3.69
N ASP A 132 -5.68 17.80 -3.06
CA ASP A 132 -4.41 18.33 -3.59
C ASP A 132 -3.18 17.55 -3.10
N VAL A 133 -3.31 16.70 -2.08
CA VAL A 133 -2.19 15.93 -1.51
C VAL A 133 -1.99 14.65 -2.33
N PRO A 134 -0.87 14.43 -3.02
CA PRO A 134 -0.68 13.23 -3.83
C PRO A 134 -0.64 11.96 -2.98
N ILE A 135 -1.26 10.88 -3.48
CA ILE A 135 -1.27 9.54 -2.88
C ILE A 135 -0.64 8.57 -3.87
N VAL A 136 0.46 7.92 -3.48
CA VAL A 136 1.18 6.96 -4.34
C VAL A 136 1.33 5.63 -3.61
N ALA A 137 1.23 4.52 -4.34
CA ALA A 137 1.49 3.20 -3.77
C ALA A 137 2.26 2.28 -4.74
N PRO A 138 3.26 1.52 -4.26
CA PRO A 138 3.70 0.33 -4.97
C PRO A 138 2.58 -0.73 -4.96
N LEU A 139 2.47 -1.51 -6.02
CA LEU A 139 1.49 -2.58 -6.16
C LEU A 139 2.14 -3.90 -6.57
N ASP A 140 1.60 -4.98 -6.04
CA ASP A 140 1.93 -6.32 -6.48
C ASP A 140 1.46 -6.56 -7.92
N LEU A 141 2.17 -7.40 -8.68
CA LEU A 141 1.74 -7.78 -10.04
C LEU A 141 0.46 -8.63 -10.05
N HIS A 142 0.05 -9.18 -8.90
CA HIS A 142 -1.22 -9.86 -8.69
C HIS A 142 -2.37 -8.90 -8.32
N THR A 143 -2.14 -7.58 -8.36
CA THR A 143 -3.16 -6.57 -8.04
C THR A 143 -4.45 -6.72 -8.85
N ASN A 144 -5.57 -6.58 -8.16
CA ASN A 144 -6.91 -6.46 -8.71
C ASN A 144 -7.33 -4.98 -8.75
N LEU A 145 -6.78 -4.23 -9.72
CA LEU A 145 -7.05 -2.78 -9.85
C LEU A 145 -8.55 -2.46 -10.00
N SER A 146 -9.11 -1.77 -9.00
CA SER A 146 -10.49 -1.31 -8.98
C SER A 146 -10.65 0.10 -9.58
N ASP A 147 -11.89 0.48 -9.90
CA ASP A 147 -12.20 1.84 -10.35
C ASP A 147 -11.98 2.86 -9.23
N GLU A 148 -12.23 2.47 -7.99
CA GLU A 148 -12.06 3.31 -6.81
C GLU A 148 -10.58 3.61 -6.55
N MET A 149 -9.71 2.59 -6.62
CA MET A 149 -8.25 2.80 -6.57
C MET A 149 -7.78 3.80 -7.63
N MET A 150 -8.27 3.64 -8.87
CA MET A 150 -7.91 4.50 -10.01
C MET A 150 -8.43 5.93 -9.89
N GLY A 151 -9.57 6.13 -9.22
CA GLY A 151 -10.17 7.45 -9.02
C GLY A 151 -9.50 8.27 -7.91
N GLU A 152 -8.99 7.60 -6.87
CA GLU A 152 -8.58 8.29 -5.63
C GLU A 152 -7.05 8.43 -5.48
N ALA A 153 -6.27 7.53 -6.08
CA ALA A 153 -4.81 7.59 -6.06
C ALA A 153 -4.25 8.53 -7.14
N THR A 154 -3.04 9.03 -6.91
CA THR A 154 -2.31 9.86 -7.88
C THR A 154 -1.48 9.01 -8.83
N ALA A 155 -0.82 7.97 -8.32
CA ALA A 155 -0.06 7.03 -9.14
C ALA A 155 0.11 5.68 -8.44
N PHE A 156 0.27 4.64 -9.25
CA PHE A 156 0.69 3.31 -8.82
C PHE A 156 1.99 2.90 -9.50
N VAL A 157 2.82 2.11 -8.81
CA VAL A 157 4.05 1.53 -9.37
C VAL A 157 4.01 0.02 -9.18
N GLY A 158 3.86 -0.73 -10.27
CA GLY A 158 3.79 -2.19 -10.20
C GLY A 158 5.15 -2.87 -10.09
N TYR A 159 5.21 -3.98 -9.35
CA TYR A 159 6.31 -4.95 -9.44
C TYR A 159 6.41 -5.50 -10.87
N LYS A 160 7.60 -5.90 -11.27
CA LYS A 160 7.94 -6.36 -12.62
C LYS A 160 8.53 -7.77 -12.63
N GLU A 161 8.86 -8.34 -11.47
CA GLU A 161 9.53 -9.64 -11.37
C GLU A 161 8.72 -10.67 -10.55
N TYR A 162 8.83 -11.94 -10.98
CA TYR A 162 8.30 -13.11 -10.29
C TYR A 162 9.40 -14.19 -10.21
N PRO A 163 9.90 -14.56 -9.01
CA PRO A 163 9.52 -14.08 -7.69
C PRO A 163 9.82 -12.58 -7.48
N HIS A 164 9.10 -11.94 -6.56
CA HIS A 164 9.17 -10.49 -6.30
C HIS A 164 10.49 -10.06 -5.65
N ILE A 165 11.59 -10.04 -6.40
CA ILE A 165 12.90 -9.59 -5.93
C ILE A 165 13.09 -8.07 -6.11
N ASP A 166 12.13 -7.40 -6.76
CA ASP A 166 12.16 -5.97 -7.10
C ASP A 166 11.25 -5.11 -6.21
N MET A 167 10.73 -5.65 -5.10
CA MET A 167 9.90 -4.87 -4.16
C MET A 167 10.62 -3.62 -3.62
N PRO A 168 11.90 -3.66 -3.20
CA PRO A 168 12.60 -2.45 -2.76
C PRO A 168 12.76 -1.43 -3.88
N GLU A 169 13.08 -1.89 -5.10
CA GLU A 169 13.22 -1.00 -6.26
C GLU A 169 11.88 -0.33 -6.62
N THR A 170 10.77 -1.06 -6.52
CA THR A 170 9.43 -0.52 -6.72
C THR A 170 9.07 0.50 -5.64
N GLY A 171 9.34 0.20 -4.36
CA GLY A 171 9.15 1.14 -3.26
C GLY A 171 9.95 2.44 -3.44
N ARG A 172 11.20 2.33 -3.91
CA ARG A 172 12.06 3.47 -4.26
C ARG A 172 11.47 4.30 -5.41
N GLN A 173 10.98 3.64 -6.46
CA GLN A 173 10.32 4.32 -7.60
C GLN A 173 9.03 5.03 -7.18
N ALA A 174 8.22 4.41 -6.32
CA ALA A 174 7.01 5.02 -5.77
C ALA A 174 7.31 6.29 -4.97
N MET A 175 8.32 6.25 -4.08
CA MET A 175 8.77 7.43 -3.34
C MET A 175 9.30 8.53 -4.28
N GLN A 176 10.09 8.18 -5.30
CA GLN A 176 10.60 9.15 -6.26
C GLN A 176 9.47 9.84 -7.05
N ILE A 177 8.48 9.09 -7.54
CA ILE A 177 7.32 9.66 -8.24
C ILE A 177 6.53 10.60 -7.33
N LEU A 178 6.34 10.21 -6.06
CA LEU A 178 5.66 11.04 -5.08
C LEU A 178 6.42 12.36 -4.86
N ILE A 179 7.73 12.31 -4.62
CA ILE A 179 8.58 13.50 -4.43
C ILE A 179 8.54 14.41 -5.67
N ASP A 180 8.67 13.85 -6.86
CA ASP A 180 8.63 14.62 -8.11
C ASP A 180 7.26 15.26 -8.36
N THR A 181 6.18 14.59 -7.94
CA THR A 181 4.83 15.14 -8.01
C THR A 181 4.66 16.31 -7.04
N ILE A 182 5.11 16.17 -5.79
CA ILE A 182 5.05 17.23 -4.77
C ILE A 182 5.85 18.47 -5.21
N ASN A 183 7.01 18.26 -5.81
CA ASN A 183 7.86 19.35 -6.31
C ASN A 183 7.31 19.99 -7.60
N GLY A 184 6.26 19.45 -8.21
CA GLY A 184 5.72 19.92 -9.49
C GLY A 184 6.60 19.58 -10.71
N ASN A 185 7.55 18.65 -10.56
CA ASN A 185 8.41 18.19 -11.65
C ASN A 185 7.65 17.31 -12.64
N VAL A 186 6.65 16.57 -12.15
CA VAL A 186 5.77 15.71 -12.94
C VAL A 186 4.32 15.87 -12.50
N ARG A 187 3.40 15.51 -13.39
CA ARG A 187 1.96 15.40 -13.11
C ARG A 187 1.50 14.03 -13.62
N PRO A 188 1.45 12.99 -12.76
CA PRO A 188 1.03 11.66 -13.18
C PRO A 188 -0.40 11.67 -13.72
N GLU A 189 -0.64 10.90 -14.77
CA GLU A 189 -1.95 10.62 -15.33
C GLU A 189 -2.05 9.10 -15.49
N MET A 190 -3.15 8.50 -15.06
CA MET A 190 -3.32 7.05 -15.08
C MET A 190 -4.38 6.63 -16.10
N ALA A 191 -4.11 5.52 -16.79
CA ALA A 191 -5.08 4.84 -17.65
C ALA A 191 -4.89 3.33 -17.50
N TYR A 192 -5.99 2.58 -17.51
CA TYR A 192 -5.95 1.14 -17.39
C TYR A 192 -7.06 0.50 -18.23
N VAL A 193 -6.88 -0.78 -18.56
CA VAL A 193 -7.87 -1.59 -19.28
C VAL A 193 -7.94 -2.98 -18.66
N ARG A 194 -9.16 -3.47 -18.39
CA ARG A 194 -9.35 -4.85 -17.95
C ARG A 194 -9.47 -5.74 -19.18
N VAL A 195 -8.52 -6.65 -19.32
CA VAL A 195 -8.61 -7.73 -20.31
C VAL A 195 -9.37 -8.89 -19.64
N PRO A 196 -10.43 -9.46 -20.26
CA PRO A 196 -11.20 -10.56 -19.68
C PRO A 196 -10.42 -11.89 -19.78
N LEU A 197 -9.27 -11.93 -19.11
CA LEU A 197 -8.31 -13.02 -19.10
C LEU A 197 -7.80 -13.21 -17.68
N ILE A 198 -7.73 -14.47 -17.24
CA ILE A 198 -6.99 -14.85 -16.03
C ILE A 198 -5.65 -15.40 -16.51
N ALA A 199 -4.55 -14.81 -16.03
CA ALA A 199 -3.22 -15.34 -16.32
C ALA A 199 -3.09 -16.74 -15.66
N PRO A 200 -2.50 -17.74 -16.35
CA PRO A 200 -2.19 -19.01 -15.71
C PRO A 200 -1.18 -18.78 -14.57
N ASN A 201 -1.13 -19.72 -13.62
CA ASN A 201 -0.14 -19.67 -12.55
C ASN A 201 1.27 -19.43 -13.10
N GLN A 202 1.96 -18.40 -12.59
CA GLN A 202 3.29 -18.04 -13.05
C GLN A 202 4.28 -19.12 -12.57
N SER A 203 4.86 -19.84 -13.53
CA SER A 203 5.93 -20.79 -13.26
C SER A 203 7.24 -20.03 -13.23
N MET A 204 8.08 -20.23 -12.21
CA MET A 204 9.48 -19.78 -12.28
C MET A 204 10.12 -20.42 -13.53
N VAL A 205 10.61 -19.60 -14.45
CA VAL A 205 11.40 -20.06 -15.61
C VAL A 205 12.87 -20.10 -15.23
#